data_AF-A0A2Z4FKV1-F1
#
_entry.id   AF-A0A2Z4FKV1-F1
#
_cell.length_a   1.000
_cell.length_b   1.000
_cell.length_c   1.000
_cell.angle_alpha   90.00
_cell.angle_beta   90.00
_cell.angle_gamma   90.00
#
_symmetry.space_group_name_H-M   'P 1'
#
loop_
_entity.id
_entity.type
_entity.pdbx_description
1 polymer ?
#
loop_
_entity_poly.entity_id
_entity_poly.type
_entity_poly.pdbx_seq_one_letter_code
_entity_poly.pdbx_strand_id
1 'polypeptide(L)'
;MCLIPLLSCTDVGLYSPGKEPKQSDRLSLTGRVCTEDPLRAKFPMRVIVLADQAAGPLFSDYDAAGLRAGALNDFVRTTLNQSNVEMAVIGYGGRPEKLAPTDGAFTRNPGELFNAVNRLTLAKPCQGERCRDYREALRNARALIEDDLAATPKGERLRTHYALVMINAGPQQPIAVGSDCCQGTTLECIEDNDQPSPACETQLDAGIIASMRKYAISQGAAGLGFQAMHLAAEADDAINLQVQDAMEAMAFAGGGAYQRFNNASGFSINTIELLRSRAEMRPKLLMASNINALADPDGPVVDSDGDGLSDAEELRLGTDPTNPDTDGDAISDLVEALMGLDPLHFDRPAACSAIVPADRDTDLDGLTDCEEALLGTDPTLVDTDGDGIPDRLELIQGTDYLNPDTQADTDGDGVSNGEELLQHTDPRSTDTRAHLSFGYRYEVNDLGRMESLVADRPRFVTGVHITAISEATTAGVGELFFDPAGPTLQWRDADDGVPGPPVLIDAAGVFELDSARSAGLPDDQKRKISVDINPTLLPDEARSETIRVVAEQRHCMDYTIRNIKLMSTVELADGTPAGINNILLYFNTAVGGRLDAPGPFRMAQIPVLYRPPNTRVPSDAVLGVKDDEFVRPNLTR
;
A
#
# COMPACT_ATOMS: atom_id res chain seq x y z
N MET A 1 78.84 18.38 -19.33
CA MET A 1 77.43 18.28 -19.80
C MET A 1 76.88 16.99 -19.24
N CYS A 2 76.03 17.09 -18.21
CA CYS A 2 75.45 15.96 -17.50
C CYS A 2 73.92 16.07 -17.64
N LEU A 3 73.27 14.99 -18.07
CA LEU A 3 71.81 14.85 -18.14
C LEU A 3 71.22 14.71 -16.73
N ILE A 4 70.12 15.42 -16.45
CA ILE A 4 69.20 15.12 -15.35
C ILE A 4 67.76 15.33 -15.90
N PRO A 5 66.85 14.35 -15.78
CA PRO A 5 65.47 14.49 -16.23
C PRO A 5 64.60 15.19 -15.18
N LEU A 6 63.65 15.99 -15.67
CA LEU A 6 62.61 16.64 -14.88
C LEU A 6 61.50 15.64 -14.54
N LEU A 7 61.27 15.44 -13.24
CA LEU A 7 60.05 14.88 -12.66
C LEU A 7 59.50 15.96 -11.71
N SER A 8 58.32 16.50 -12.00
CA SER A 8 57.53 17.28 -11.04
C SER A 8 56.11 16.72 -11.00
N CYS A 9 55.75 16.22 -9.83
CA CYS A 9 54.43 15.67 -9.49
C CYS A 9 53.35 16.76 -9.48
N THR A 10 52.16 16.41 -9.98
CA THR A 10 50.89 16.93 -9.46
C THR A 10 49.90 15.77 -9.41
N ASP A 11 49.93 14.99 -8.33
CA ASP A 11 48.78 14.19 -7.91
C ASP A 11 47.92 15.07 -6.99
N VAL A 12 46.89 15.67 -7.57
CA VAL A 12 45.78 16.23 -6.80
C VAL A 12 44.80 15.08 -6.57
N GLY A 13 45.01 14.35 -5.48
CA GLY A 13 44.04 13.41 -4.93
C GLY A 13 42.94 14.16 -4.17
N LEU A 14 42.00 14.75 -4.89
CA LEU A 14 40.63 14.94 -4.40
C LEU A 14 39.89 13.61 -4.62
N TYR A 15 39.06 13.22 -3.66
CA TYR A 15 38.44 11.89 -3.45
C TYR A 15 39.28 10.91 -2.63
N SER A 16 39.13 11.03 -1.31
CA SER A 16 39.19 9.87 -0.42
C SER A 16 37.76 9.38 -0.21
N PRO A 17 37.36 8.21 -0.70
CA PRO A 17 36.13 7.57 -0.25
C PRO A 17 36.37 7.06 1.19
N GLY A 18 35.40 7.28 2.08
CA GLY A 18 35.34 6.64 3.40
C GLY A 18 36.10 7.32 4.54
N LYS A 19 35.73 8.54 4.92
CA LYS A 19 35.99 9.01 6.29
C LYS A 19 34.68 9.05 7.06
N GLU A 20 34.54 8.10 7.98
CA GLU A 20 33.52 8.04 9.03
C GLU A 20 33.34 9.40 9.71
N PRO A 21 32.13 9.71 10.22
CA PRO A 21 31.94 10.92 11.02
C PRO A 21 32.91 10.89 12.20
N LYS A 22 33.86 11.84 12.20
CA LYS A 22 34.86 12.00 13.28
C LYS A 22 34.26 12.51 14.59
N GLN A 23 32.97 12.85 14.60
CA GLN A 23 32.26 13.35 15.78
C GLN A 23 31.39 12.22 16.33
N SER A 24 31.54 11.90 17.62
CA SER A 24 30.84 10.77 18.24
C SER A 24 29.33 10.95 18.35
N ASP A 25 28.85 12.18 18.20
CA ASP A 25 27.45 12.62 18.28
C ASP A 25 26.76 12.65 16.91
N ARG A 26 27.36 12.07 15.87
CA ARG A 26 26.78 12.00 14.52
C ARG A 26 26.58 10.57 14.05
N LEU A 27 25.43 10.32 13.45
CA LEU A 27 25.05 9.03 12.88
C LEU A 27 24.81 9.14 11.37
N SER A 28 25.01 8.04 10.67
CA SER A 28 24.50 7.84 9.31
C SER A 28 23.64 6.57 9.25
N LEU A 29 22.57 6.61 8.47
CA LEU A 29 21.69 5.48 8.19
C LEU A 29 21.81 5.12 6.72
N THR A 30 21.81 3.84 6.40
CA THR A 30 21.88 3.34 5.02
C THR A 30 20.91 2.18 4.88
N GLY A 31 20.30 2.03 3.71
CA GLY A 31 19.39 0.93 3.50
C GLY A 31 18.87 0.86 2.07
N ARG A 32 18.07 -0.17 1.84
CA ARG A 32 17.22 -0.31 0.68
C ARG A 32 15.78 -0.38 1.16
N VAL A 33 14.92 0.43 0.59
CA VAL A 33 13.48 0.41 0.86
C VAL A 33 12.72 0.28 -0.45
N CYS A 34 11.64 -0.48 -0.44
CA CYS A 34 10.83 -0.76 -1.61
C CYS A 34 9.35 -0.49 -1.32
N THR A 35 8.61 0.02 -2.31
CA THR A 35 7.15 0.17 -2.23
C THR A 35 6.50 -1.15 -1.87
N GLU A 36 5.43 -1.16 -1.07
CA GLU A 36 4.77 -2.43 -0.75
C GLU A 36 4.18 -3.10 -1.98
N ASP A 37 4.24 -4.42 -2.00
CA ASP A 37 3.40 -5.19 -2.90
C ASP A 37 1.96 -5.16 -2.38
N PRO A 38 1.00 -4.65 -3.17
CA PRO A 38 -0.39 -4.72 -2.81
C PRO A 38 -0.85 -6.14 -2.42
N LEU A 39 -0.38 -7.21 -3.08
CA LEU A 39 -0.86 -8.59 -2.84
C LEU A 39 -0.54 -9.07 -1.43
N ARG A 40 0.70 -8.85 -0.97
CA ARG A 40 1.14 -9.12 0.40
C ARG A 40 0.53 -8.18 1.42
N ALA A 41 0.27 -6.94 1.01
CA ALA A 41 -0.22 -5.91 1.90
C ALA A 41 -1.65 -6.11 2.41
N LYS A 42 -2.35 -7.17 1.95
CA LYS A 42 -3.74 -7.49 2.28
C LYS A 42 -4.66 -6.27 2.15
N PHE A 43 -4.36 -5.42 1.16
CA PHE A 43 -5.14 -4.23 0.89
C PHE A 43 -6.63 -4.57 0.72
N PRO A 44 -7.55 -3.82 1.37
CA PRO A 44 -8.97 -4.06 1.23
C PRO A 44 -9.38 -4.09 -0.25
N MET A 45 -10.16 -5.09 -0.62
CA MET A 45 -10.69 -5.22 -1.97
C MET A 45 -12.20 -5.30 -1.91
N ARG A 46 -12.85 -4.46 -2.69
CA ARG A 46 -14.30 -4.41 -2.82
C ARG A 46 -14.67 -4.90 -4.21
N VAL A 47 -15.25 -6.10 -4.30
CA VAL A 47 -15.59 -6.75 -5.57
C VAL A 47 -17.07 -6.58 -5.85
N ILE A 48 -17.42 -6.03 -7.01
CA ILE A 48 -18.81 -5.95 -7.46
C ILE A 48 -18.98 -6.92 -8.63
N VAL A 49 -19.79 -7.96 -8.46
CA VAL A 49 -20.17 -8.86 -9.54
C VAL A 49 -21.44 -8.34 -10.19
N LEU A 50 -21.34 -7.93 -11.44
CA LEU A 50 -22.48 -7.60 -12.31
C LEU A 50 -22.78 -8.81 -13.18
N ALA A 51 -23.92 -9.48 -12.97
CA ALA A 51 -24.24 -10.70 -13.70
C ALA A 51 -25.55 -10.59 -14.48
N ASP A 52 -25.49 -10.94 -15.76
CA ASP A 52 -26.66 -11.03 -16.64
C ASP A 52 -27.65 -12.09 -16.13
N GLN A 53 -28.92 -11.71 -16.12
CA GLN A 53 -30.09 -12.51 -15.78
C GLN A 53 -31.19 -12.42 -16.85
N ALA A 54 -30.96 -11.76 -17.98
CA ALA A 54 -31.94 -11.62 -19.03
C ALA A 54 -32.30 -12.99 -19.63
N ALA A 55 -33.59 -13.31 -19.67
CA ALA A 55 -34.07 -14.53 -20.28
C ALA A 55 -33.62 -14.64 -21.75
N GLY A 56 -33.11 -15.80 -22.16
CA GLY A 56 -32.57 -15.99 -23.51
C GLY A 56 -31.52 -17.10 -23.61
N PRO A 57 -30.67 -17.07 -24.65
CA PRO A 57 -29.65 -18.09 -24.93
C PRO A 57 -28.67 -18.34 -23.78
N LEU A 58 -28.43 -17.35 -22.93
CA LEU A 58 -27.65 -17.48 -21.69
C LEU A 58 -28.10 -18.71 -20.86
N PHE A 59 -29.41 -18.86 -20.66
CA PHE A 59 -29.94 -19.90 -19.79
C PHE A 59 -30.02 -21.28 -20.45
N SER A 60 -30.11 -21.33 -21.78
CA SER A 60 -30.07 -22.58 -22.54
C SER A 60 -28.66 -23.14 -22.72
N ASP A 61 -27.65 -22.26 -22.78
CA ASP A 61 -26.32 -22.65 -23.21
C ASP A 61 -25.31 -22.67 -22.06
N TYR A 62 -25.41 -21.73 -21.11
CA TYR A 62 -24.44 -21.57 -20.01
C TYR A 62 -25.01 -21.93 -18.63
N ASP A 63 -26.33 -21.90 -18.42
CA ASP A 63 -26.96 -22.34 -17.17
C ASP A 63 -27.70 -23.68 -17.25
N ALA A 64 -27.82 -24.32 -18.42
CA ALA A 64 -28.56 -25.57 -18.59
C ALA A 64 -28.02 -26.77 -17.76
N ALA A 65 -26.85 -26.61 -17.15
CA ALA A 65 -26.27 -27.55 -16.18
C ALA A 65 -25.74 -26.87 -14.90
N GLY A 66 -26.14 -25.62 -14.63
CA GLY A 66 -25.65 -24.84 -13.49
C GLY A 66 -24.15 -24.49 -13.55
N LEU A 67 -23.55 -24.51 -14.74
CA LEU A 67 -22.10 -24.28 -14.93
C LEU A 67 -21.70 -22.86 -14.54
N ARG A 68 -22.44 -21.84 -14.98
CA ARG A 68 -22.17 -20.45 -14.59
C ARG A 68 -22.38 -20.21 -13.09
N ALA A 69 -23.44 -20.76 -12.52
CA ALA A 69 -23.68 -20.72 -11.06
C ALA A 69 -22.58 -21.44 -10.26
N GLY A 70 -22.12 -22.59 -10.74
CA GLY A 70 -21.01 -23.35 -10.15
C GLY A 70 -19.72 -22.54 -10.16
N ALA A 71 -19.37 -21.98 -11.31
CA ALA A 71 -18.20 -21.11 -11.46
C ALA A 71 -18.28 -19.87 -10.55
N LEU A 72 -19.43 -19.21 -10.46
CA LEU A 72 -19.66 -18.10 -9.51
C LEU A 72 -19.54 -18.53 -8.05
N ASN A 73 -20.05 -19.70 -7.67
CA ASN A 73 -19.90 -20.24 -6.32
C ASN A 73 -18.42 -20.54 -6.00
N ASP A 74 -17.67 -21.08 -6.95
CA ASP A 74 -16.24 -21.34 -6.80
C ASP A 74 -15.43 -20.05 -6.68
N PHE A 75 -15.82 -19.01 -7.43
CA PHE A 75 -15.24 -17.67 -7.30
C PHE A 75 -15.50 -17.05 -5.94
N VAL A 76 -16.75 -17.06 -5.48
CA VAL A 76 -17.12 -16.57 -4.14
C VAL A 76 -16.29 -17.31 -3.07
N ARG A 77 -16.21 -18.64 -3.16
CA ARG A 77 -15.42 -19.44 -2.22
C ARG A 77 -13.93 -19.09 -2.23
N THR A 78 -13.35 -18.96 -3.43
CA THR A 78 -11.92 -18.67 -3.60
C THR A 78 -11.59 -17.24 -3.15
N THR A 79 -12.45 -16.30 -3.46
CA THR A 79 -12.30 -14.88 -3.12
C THR A 79 -12.46 -14.66 -1.61
N LEU A 80 -13.46 -15.27 -0.98
CA LEU A 80 -13.69 -15.15 0.46
C LEU A 80 -12.64 -15.86 1.34
N ASN A 81 -11.80 -16.73 0.76
CA ASN A 81 -10.62 -17.25 1.47
C ASN A 81 -9.62 -16.13 1.81
N GLN A 82 -9.67 -14.99 1.10
CA GLN A 82 -8.85 -13.83 1.39
C GLN A 82 -9.53 -12.98 2.46
N SER A 83 -8.81 -12.69 3.54
CA SER A 83 -9.39 -12.05 4.71
C SER A 83 -9.67 -10.55 4.57
N ASN A 84 -9.44 -9.99 3.39
CA ASN A 84 -9.46 -8.56 3.07
C ASN A 84 -10.35 -8.26 1.87
N VAL A 85 -11.18 -9.22 1.44
CA VAL A 85 -12.08 -9.05 0.30
C VAL A 85 -13.53 -9.06 0.76
N GLU A 86 -14.29 -8.10 0.27
CA GLU A 86 -15.74 -8.02 0.44
C GLU A 86 -16.40 -7.93 -0.92
N MET A 87 -17.64 -8.42 -1.01
CA MET A 87 -18.31 -8.58 -2.28
C MET A 87 -19.71 -7.98 -2.26
N ALA A 88 -20.14 -7.50 -3.41
CA ALA A 88 -21.51 -7.20 -3.74
C ALA A 88 -21.89 -7.93 -5.03
N VAL A 89 -23.15 -8.34 -5.15
CA VAL A 89 -23.66 -9.04 -6.34
C VAL A 89 -24.88 -8.29 -6.83
N ILE A 90 -24.84 -7.85 -8.08
CA ILE A 90 -25.93 -7.19 -8.78
C ILE A 90 -26.33 -8.07 -9.97
N GLY A 91 -27.60 -8.44 -10.01
CA GLY A 91 -28.18 -9.11 -11.16
C GLY A 91 -28.87 -8.09 -12.07
N TYR A 92 -28.60 -8.11 -13.37
CA TYR A 92 -29.27 -7.24 -14.34
C TYR A 92 -29.98 -8.06 -15.42
N GLY A 93 -31.24 -7.70 -15.67
CA GLY A 93 -32.17 -8.44 -16.51
C GLY A 93 -33.55 -7.81 -16.36
N GLY A 94 -33.96 -6.96 -17.30
CA GLY A 94 -35.02 -5.98 -17.05
C GLY A 94 -34.51 -4.84 -16.15
N ARG A 95 -34.97 -4.78 -14.89
CA ARG A 95 -34.45 -3.81 -13.90
C ARG A 95 -33.30 -4.43 -13.10
N PRO A 96 -32.11 -3.80 -13.05
CA PRO A 96 -31.02 -4.25 -12.19
C PRO A 96 -31.43 -4.26 -10.71
N GLU A 97 -30.88 -5.21 -9.95
CA GLU A 97 -31.18 -5.40 -8.54
C GLU A 97 -29.91 -5.81 -7.78
N LYS A 98 -29.64 -5.15 -6.64
CA LYS A 98 -28.63 -5.61 -5.67
C LYS A 98 -29.15 -6.87 -4.98
N LEU A 99 -28.51 -8.00 -5.26
CA LEU A 99 -28.87 -9.31 -4.71
C LEU A 99 -28.16 -9.59 -3.38
N ALA A 100 -26.95 -9.05 -3.21
CA ALA A 100 -26.20 -9.03 -1.96
C ALA A 100 -25.25 -7.81 -1.92
N PRO A 101 -24.95 -7.26 -0.73
CA PRO A 101 -25.59 -7.58 0.55
C PRO A 101 -27.04 -7.08 0.64
N THR A 102 -27.78 -7.58 1.63
CA THR A 102 -29.11 -7.03 1.94
C THR A 102 -29.00 -5.63 2.54
N ASP A 103 -28.07 -5.45 3.48
CA ASP A 103 -27.78 -4.20 4.16
C ASP A 103 -26.33 -3.77 3.93
N GLY A 104 -26.09 -2.46 3.80
CA GLY A 104 -24.76 -1.91 3.50
C GLY A 104 -24.35 -2.03 2.02
N ALA A 105 -23.09 -1.67 1.74
CA ALA A 105 -22.53 -1.66 0.38
C ALA A 105 -21.90 -3.01 -0.01
N PHE A 106 -21.12 -3.62 0.90
CA PHE A 106 -20.39 -4.86 0.67
C PHE A 106 -20.57 -5.85 1.83
N THR A 107 -20.35 -7.14 1.58
CA THR A 107 -20.40 -8.18 2.62
C THR A 107 -19.38 -9.28 2.39
N ARG A 108 -19.08 -9.98 3.49
CA ARG A 108 -18.28 -11.19 3.52
C ARG A 108 -19.08 -12.42 3.93
N ASN A 109 -20.37 -12.24 4.19
CA ASN A 109 -21.27 -13.31 4.62
C ASN A 109 -21.45 -14.32 3.47
N PRO A 110 -20.89 -15.54 3.57
CA PRO A 110 -21.00 -16.51 2.49
C PRO A 110 -22.46 -16.89 2.22
N GLY A 111 -23.31 -16.90 3.25
CA GLY A 111 -24.73 -17.23 3.11
C GLY A 111 -25.47 -16.25 2.21
N GLU A 112 -25.25 -14.94 2.38
CA GLU A 112 -25.84 -13.92 1.51
C GLU A 112 -25.33 -14.04 0.07
N LEU A 113 -24.02 -14.24 -0.11
CA LEU A 113 -23.41 -14.32 -1.43
C LEU A 113 -23.84 -15.58 -2.19
N PHE A 114 -23.88 -16.75 -1.55
CA PHE A 114 -24.40 -17.97 -2.18
C PHE A 114 -25.90 -17.88 -2.48
N ASN A 115 -26.69 -17.24 -1.62
CA ASN A 115 -28.09 -16.97 -1.91
C ASN A 115 -28.25 -16.04 -3.12
N ALA A 116 -27.42 -15.00 -3.24
CA ALA A 116 -27.41 -14.14 -4.41
C ALA A 116 -27.05 -14.91 -5.69
N VAL A 117 -26.02 -15.76 -5.67
CA VAL A 117 -25.67 -16.62 -6.82
C VAL A 117 -26.81 -17.57 -7.19
N ASN A 118 -27.49 -18.15 -6.21
CA ASN A 118 -28.68 -18.98 -6.49
C ASN A 118 -29.79 -18.18 -7.17
N ARG A 119 -30.02 -16.92 -6.77
CA ARG A 119 -31.00 -16.04 -7.43
C ARG A 119 -30.59 -15.68 -8.87
N LEU A 120 -29.28 -15.63 -9.18
CA LEU A 120 -28.78 -15.39 -10.54
C LEU A 120 -29.19 -16.48 -11.54
N THR A 121 -29.50 -17.71 -11.07
CA THR A 121 -29.98 -18.82 -11.90
C THR A 121 -31.42 -18.67 -12.38
N LEU A 122 -32.16 -17.73 -11.79
CA LEU A 122 -33.54 -17.46 -12.16
C LEU A 122 -33.56 -16.41 -13.27
N ALA A 123 -33.98 -16.82 -14.47
CA ALA A 123 -34.15 -15.92 -15.60
C ALA A 123 -35.19 -14.84 -15.29
N LYS A 124 -34.81 -13.57 -15.52
CA LYS A 124 -35.73 -12.43 -15.44
C LYS A 124 -36.28 -12.12 -16.83
N PRO A 125 -37.62 -11.99 -16.97
CA PRO A 125 -38.21 -11.59 -18.24
C PRO A 125 -37.85 -10.13 -18.56
N CYS A 126 -37.72 -9.82 -19.85
CA CYS A 126 -37.53 -8.44 -20.29
C CYS A 126 -38.71 -7.57 -19.88
N GLN A 127 -38.44 -6.32 -19.50
CA GLN A 127 -39.47 -5.32 -19.19
C GLN A 127 -39.64 -4.37 -20.39
N GLY A 128 -40.62 -4.66 -21.26
CA GLY A 128 -40.75 -3.96 -22.53
C GLY A 128 -39.54 -4.24 -23.42
N GLU A 129 -38.87 -3.19 -23.90
CA GLU A 129 -37.62 -3.29 -24.69
C GLU A 129 -36.36 -3.46 -23.84
N ARG A 130 -36.49 -3.43 -22.50
CA ARG A 130 -35.35 -3.53 -21.58
C ARG A 130 -35.09 -4.99 -21.20
N CYS A 131 -34.13 -5.61 -21.89
CA CYS A 131 -33.61 -6.92 -21.50
C CYS A 131 -32.32 -6.78 -20.69
N ARG A 132 -31.32 -6.03 -21.22
CA ARG A 132 -29.98 -5.91 -20.62
C ARG A 132 -29.55 -4.45 -20.54
N ASP A 133 -29.77 -3.83 -19.41
CA ASP A 133 -29.44 -2.41 -19.21
C ASP A 133 -28.10 -2.29 -18.47
N TYR A 134 -26.97 -2.16 -19.19
CA TYR A 134 -25.67 -2.06 -18.54
C TYR A 134 -25.56 -0.74 -17.81
N ARG A 135 -26.05 0.36 -18.39
CA ARG A 135 -25.99 1.70 -17.80
C ARG A 135 -26.61 1.73 -16.40
N GLU A 136 -27.82 1.19 -16.23
CA GLU A 136 -28.43 1.12 -14.89
C GLU A 136 -27.71 0.14 -13.97
N ALA A 137 -27.15 -0.97 -14.48
CA ALA A 137 -26.33 -1.86 -13.67
C ALA A 137 -25.04 -1.17 -13.16
N LEU A 138 -24.38 -0.40 -14.03
CA LEU A 138 -23.20 0.40 -13.73
C LEU A 138 -23.52 1.55 -12.78
N ARG A 139 -24.69 2.19 -12.91
CA ARG A 139 -25.16 3.19 -11.94
C ARG A 139 -25.34 2.58 -10.54
N ASN A 140 -25.93 1.38 -10.44
CA ASN A 140 -26.04 0.69 -9.16
C ASN A 140 -24.67 0.34 -8.58
N ALA A 141 -23.73 -0.13 -9.41
CA ALA A 141 -22.35 -0.37 -8.97
C ALA A 141 -21.68 0.92 -8.47
N ARG A 142 -21.86 2.02 -9.20
CA ARG A 142 -21.33 3.34 -8.81
C ARG A 142 -21.89 3.80 -7.47
N ALA A 143 -23.19 3.64 -7.23
CA ALA A 143 -23.81 4.00 -5.95
C ALA A 143 -23.18 3.21 -4.78
N LEU A 144 -22.91 1.91 -4.95
CA LEU A 144 -22.24 1.12 -3.91
C LEU A 144 -20.81 1.60 -3.62
N ILE A 145 -20.08 2.03 -4.65
CA ILE A 145 -18.73 2.58 -4.50
C ILE A 145 -18.80 3.94 -3.80
N GLU A 146 -19.75 4.79 -4.19
CA GLU A 146 -19.97 6.10 -3.56
C GLU A 146 -20.35 5.96 -2.08
N ASP A 147 -21.25 5.04 -1.75
CA ASP A 147 -21.68 4.76 -0.38
C ASP A 147 -20.53 4.21 0.49
N ASP A 148 -19.76 3.26 -0.04
CA ASP A 148 -18.61 2.66 0.66
C ASP A 148 -17.48 3.67 0.86
N LEU A 149 -17.17 4.47 -0.17
CA LEU A 149 -16.22 5.57 -0.05
C LEU A 149 -16.69 6.58 0.99
N ALA A 150 -17.98 6.94 1.04
CA ALA A 150 -18.46 7.88 2.05
C ALA A 150 -18.34 7.34 3.49
N ALA A 151 -18.49 6.02 3.67
CA ALA A 151 -18.50 5.37 4.99
C ALA A 151 -17.12 4.94 5.50
N THR A 152 -16.16 4.70 4.62
CA THR A 152 -14.83 4.19 4.97
C THR A 152 -13.92 5.35 5.41
N PRO A 153 -13.07 5.25 6.45
CA PRO A 153 -12.10 6.30 6.80
C PRO A 153 -11.05 6.55 5.70
N LYS A 154 -10.48 7.75 5.60
CA LYS A 154 -9.59 8.10 4.48
C LYS A 154 -8.36 7.19 4.39
N GLY A 155 -7.71 6.87 5.52
CA GLY A 155 -6.58 5.94 5.56
C GLY A 155 -6.87 4.54 5.04
N GLU A 156 -8.09 4.04 5.26
CA GLU A 156 -8.52 2.77 4.67
C GLU A 156 -8.84 2.93 3.17
N ARG A 157 -9.45 4.04 2.73
CA ARG A 157 -9.72 4.32 1.30
C ARG A 157 -8.44 4.29 0.46
N LEU A 158 -7.35 4.89 0.94
CA LEU A 158 -6.04 4.92 0.23
C LEU A 158 -5.52 3.55 -0.17
N ARG A 159 -5.96 2.51 0.54
CA ARG A 159 -5.55 1.12 0.31
C ARG A 159 -6.66 0.29 -0.33
N THR A 160 -7.88 0.83 -0.45
CA THR A 160 -9.03 0.10 -0.96
C THR A 160 -9.05 0.09 -2.47
N HIS A 161 -9.08 -1.11 -3.06
CA HIS A 161 -9.20 -1.29 -4.50
C HIS A 161 -10.58 -1.85 -4.86
N TYR A 162 -11.25 -1.21 -5.83
CA TYR A 162 -12.53 -1.67 -6.34
C TYR A 162 -12.33 -2.54 -7.58
N ALA A 163 -12.94 -3.72 -7.61
CA ALA A 163 -12.92 -4.59 -8.77
C ALA A 163 -14.34 -4.85 -9.25
N LEU A 164 -14.68 -4.36 -10.44
CA LEU A 164 -15.95 -4.65 -11.09
C LEU A 164 -15.75 -5.85 -12.00
N VAL A 165 -16.56 -6.89 -11.82
CA VAL A 165 -16.57 -8.09 -12.65
C VAL A 165 -17.92 -8.18 -13.34
N MET A 166 -17.95 -7.90 -14.63
CA MET A 166 -19.17 -7.98 -15.43
C MET A 166 -19.22 -9.27 -16.24
N ILE A 167 -20.24 -10.08 -15.99
CA ILE A 167 -20.55 -11.29 -16.74
C ILE A 167 -21.77 -11.00 -17.60
N ASN A 168 -21.59 -11.05 -18.91
CA ASN A 168 -22.59 -10.63 -19.89
C ASN A 168 -22.72 -11.64 -21.02
N ALA A 169 -23.94 -11.83 -21.53
CA ALA A 169 -24.21 -12.83 -22.57
C ALA A 169 -24.86 -12.29 -23.85
N GLY A 170 -25.13 -10.98 -23.93
CA GLY A 170 -25.68 -10.37 -25.13
C GLY A 170 -25.73 -8.85 -25.03
N PRO A 171 -26.21 -8.13 -26.05
CA PRO A 171 -26.01 -6.68 -26.22
C PRO A 171 -26.85 -5.82 -25.26
N GLN A 172 -26.43 -4.57 -25.07
CA GLN A 172 -27.14 -3.54 -24.31
C GLN A 172 -28.51 -3.22 -24.92
N GLN A 173 -29.54 -3.16 -24.07
CA GLN A 173 -30.93 -2.80 -24.34
C GLN A 173 -31.60 -2.20 -23.09
N PRO A 174 -32.21 -1.00 -23.15
CA PRO A 174 -32.49 -0.19 -24.34
C PRO A 174 -31.24 0.58 -24.79
N ILE A 175 -31.21 0.93 -26.08
CA ILE A 175 -30.17 1.78 -26.67
C ILE A 175 -30.36 3.22 -26.15
N ALA A 176 -29.30 4.02 -26.04
CA ALA A 176 -29.41 5.41 -25.62
C ALA A 176 -30.38 6.21 -26.52
N VAL A 177 -30.82 7.37 -26.03
CA VAL A 177 -31.58 8.30 -26.87
C VAL A 177 -30.56 9.13 -27.66
N GLY A 178 -30.80 9.35 -28.97
CA GLY A 178 -29.82 9.97 -29.89
C GLY A 178 -29.21 11.33 -29.47
N SER A 179 -29.72 11.99 -28.43
CA SER A 179 -29.15 13.21 -27.83
C SER A 179 -27.98 12.97 -26.87
N ASP A 180 -27.80 11.76 -26.34
CA ASP A 180 -26.85 11.48 -25.24
C ASP A 180 -25.39 11.39 -25.71
N CYS A 181 -25.11 10.97 -26.94
CA CYS A 181 -23.74 10.77 -27.44
C CYS A 181 -23.31 11.71 -28.57
N CYS A 182 -24.24 12.36 -29.27
CA CYS A 182 -23.91 13.14 -30.46
C CYS A 182 -23.82 14.64 -30.13
N GLN A 183 -22.79 15.04 -29.37
CA GLN A 183 -22.46 16.46 -29.20
C GLN A 183 -21.49 16.92 -30.29
N GLY A 184 -22.05 17.32 -31.44
CA GLY A 184 -21.29 17.85 -32.58
C GLY A 184 -21.89 17.45 -33.92
N THR A 185 -21.62 18.22 -34.98
CA THR A 185 -22.19 18.07 -36.34
C THR A 185 -21.71 16.84 -37.13
N THR A 186 -21.22 15.80 -36.47
CA THR A 186 -20.73 14.57 -37.11
C THR A 186 -21.88 13.57 -37.32
N LEU A 187 -22.27 13.39 -38.59
CA LEU A 187 -23.32 12.48 -39.05
C LEU A 187 -23.05 10.97 -38.85
N GLU A 188 -21.95 10.58 -38.17
CA GLU A 188 -21.55 9.17 -38.00
C GLU A 188 -22.07 8.52 -36.70
N CYS A 189 -22.77 9.28 -35.86
CA CYS A 189 -23.16 8.89 -34.50
C CYS A 189 -24.61 8.37 -34.38
N ILE A 190 -25.45 8.61 -35.41
CA ILE A 190 -26.87 8.24 -35.45
C ILE A 190 -27.12 7.42 -36.71
N GLU A 191 -27.79 6.27 -36.57
CA GLU A 191 -28.22 5.46 -37.72
C GLU A 191 -29.47 6.07 -38.40
N ASP A 192 -29.84 5.59 -39.60
CA ASP A 192 -30.93 6.11 -40.44
C ASP A 192 -32.32 6.19 -39.74
N ASN A 193 -32.49 5.63 -38.53
CA ASN A 193 -33.71 5.59 -37.71
C ASN A 193 -33.65 6.38 -36.40
N ASP A 194 -32.78 7.39 -36.27
CA ASP A 194 -32.60 8.21 -35.05
C ASP A 194 -32.16 7.40 -33.80
N GLN A 195 -31.66 6.17 -33.99
CA GLN A 195 -31.07 5.35 -32.94
C GLN A 195 -29.55 5.58 -32.90
N PRO A 196 -28.94 5.60 -31.71
CA PRO A 196 -27.49 5.71 -31.61
C PRO A 196 -26.81 4.48 -32.22
N SER A 197 -25.68 4.71 -32.87
CA SER A 197 -24.88 3.60 -33.40
C SER A 197 -24.30 2.75 -32.26
N PRO A 198 -24.08 1.44 -32.47
CA PRO A 198 -23.37 0.58 -31.51
C PRO A 198 -22.03 1.14 -31.03
N ALA A 199 -21.33 1.87 -31.89
CA ALA A 199 -20.08 2.54 -31.55
C ALA A 199 -20.29 3.68 -30.54
N CYS A 200 -21.38 4.44 -30.67
CA CYS A 200 -21.73 5.47 -29.69
C CYS A 200 -22.06 4.85 -28.32
N GLU A 201 -22.83 3.76 -28.28
CA GLU A 201 -23.17 3.06 -27.01
C GLU A 201 -21.91 2.59 -26.29
N THR A 202 -21.01 1.93 -27.02
CA THR A 202 -19.72 1.48 -26.51
C THR A 202 -18.92 2.62 -25.89
N GLN A 203 -18.91 3.80 -26.51
CA GLN A 203 -18.23 4.98 -25.97
C GLN A 203 -18.87 5.51 -24.69
N LEU A 204 -20.20 5.53 -24.61
CA LEU A 204 -20.92 5.95 -23.41
C LEU A 204 -20.66 5.02 -22.24
N ASP A 205 -20.76 3.71 -22.46
CA ASP A 205 -20.54 2.69 -21.43
C ASP A 205 -19.08 2.73 -20.92
N ALA A 206 -18.11 2.81 -21.84
CA ALA A 206 -16.71 3.01 -21.49
C ALA A 206 -16.47 4.33 -20.73
N GLY A 207 -17.16 5.41 -21.12
CA GLY A 207 -17.14 6.70 -20.44
C GLY A 207 -17.66 6.63 -19.00
N ILE A 208 -18.71 5.85 -18.74
CA ILE A 208 -19.22 5.60 -17.38
C ILE A 208 -18.13 4.94 -16.54
N ILE A 209 -17.50 3.86 -17.03
CA ILE A 209 -16.42 3.17 -16.32
C ILE A 209 -15.23 4.09 -16.04
N ALA A 210 -14.79 4.85 -17.05
CA ALA A 210 -13.70 5.82 -16.89
C ALA A 210 -14.05 6.88 -15.82
N SER A 211 -15.29 7.37 -15.81
CA SER A 211 -15.76 8.33 -14.81
C SER A 211 -15.79 7.73 -13.40
N MET A 212 -16.23 6.48 -13.25
CA MET A 212 -16.24 5.76 -11.98
C MET A 212 -14.82 5.56 -11.46
N ARG A 213 -13.90 5.14 -12.33
CA ARG A 213 -12.48 4.97 -11.99
C ARG A 213 -11.87 6.29 -11.53
N LYS A 214 -12.07 7.36 -12.29
CA LYS A 214 -11.59 8.70 -11.94
C LYS A 214 -12.17 9.18 -10.62
N TYR A 215 -13.48 8.97 -10.41
CA TYR A 215 -14.15 9.35 -9.18
C TYR A 215 -13.59 8.60 -7.97
N ALA A 216 -13.55 7.26 -8.02
CA ALA A 216 -13.04 6.44 -6.93
C ALA A 216 -11.62 6.86 -6.53
N ILE A 217 -10.73 7.01 -7.53
CA ILE A 217 -9.38 7.51 -7.31
C ILE A 217 -9.43 8.91 -6.68
N SER A 218 -10.17 9.86 -7.24
CA SER A 218 -10.24 11.24 -6.69
C SER A 218 -10.72 11.31 -5.24
N GLN A 219 -11.52 10.34 -4.79
CA GLN A 219 -12.00 10.23 -3.41
C GLN A 219 -11.02 9.50 -2.48
N GLY A 220 -9.82 9.19 -2.96
CA GLY A 220 -8.76 8.54 -2.21
C GLY A 220 -8.69 7.02 -2.39
N ALA A 221 -9.48 6.38 -3.26
CA ALA A 221 -9.33 4.94 -3.48
C ALA A 221 -7.97 4.61 -4.11
N ALA A 222 -7.39 3.46 -3.74
CA ALA A 222 -6.18 2.93 -4.39
C ALA A 222 -6.41 2.71 -5.90
N GLY A 223 -7.63 2.37 -6.30
CA GLY A 223 -8.00 2.33 -7.72
C GLY A 223 -9.30 1.58 -7.98
N LEU A 224 -9.62 1.49 -9.27
CA LEU A 224 -10.76 0.71 -9.78
C LEU A 224 -10.33 -0.05 -11.03
N GLY A 225 -10.59 -1.35 -11.05
CA GLY A 225 -10.44 -2.25 -12.18
C GLY A 225 -11.79 -2.71 -12.74
N PHE A 226 -11.96 -2.77 -14.05
CA PHE A 226 -13.14 -3.36 -14.70
C PHE A 226 -12.77 -4.60 -15.52
N GLN A 227 -13.29 -5.74 -15.10
CA GLN A 227 -13.08 -7.05 -15.70
C GLN A 227 -14.34 -7.48 -16.44
N ALA A 228 -14.22 -7.77 -17.73
CA ALA A 228 -15.33 -8.05 -18.60
C ALA A 228 -15.29 -9.51 -19.08
N MET A 229 -16.34 -10.26 -18.79
CA MET A 229 -16.55 -11.65 -19.18
C MET A 229 -17.71 -11.79 -20.13
N HIS A 230 -17.38 -12.06 -21.39
CA HIS A 230 -18.35 -12.25 -22.44
C HIS A 230 -18.64 -13.73 -22.64
N LEU A 231 -19.87 -14.13 -22.31
CA LEU A 231 -20.44 -15.42 -22.66
C LEU A 231 -21.09 -15.29 -24.04
N ALA A 232 -20.39 -15.68 -25.11
CA ALA A 232 -20.90 -15.56 -26.48
C ALA A 232 -22.02 -16.58 -26.70
N ALA A 233 -23.22 -16.25 -26.23
CA ALA A 233 -24.41 -17.09 -26.24
C ALA A 233 -25.35 -16.76 -27.40
N GLU A 234 -25.17 -15.61 -28.05
CA GLU A 234 -26.03 -15.22 -29.17
C GLU A 234 -25.73 -16.10 -30.39
N ALA A 235 -26.78 -16.52 -31.10
CA ALA A 235 -26.64 -17.40 -32.27
C ALA A 235 -26.02 -16.66 -33.48
N ASP A 236 -26.11 -15.33 -33.50
CA ASP A 236 -25.52 -14.49 -34.53
C ASP A 236 -24.15 -13.98 -34.09
N ASP A 237 -23.12 -14.38 -34.82
CA ASP A 237 -21.74 -13.97 -34.56
C ASP A 237 -21.52 -12.47 -34.67
N ALA A 238 -22.31 -11.76 -35.49
CA ALA A 238 -22.22 -10.30 -35.61
C ALA A 238 -22.61 -9.60 -34.29
N ILE A 239 -23.61 -10.14 -33.59
CA ILE A 239 -24.04 -9.63 -32.29
C ILE A 239 -22.95 -9.90 -31.23
N ASN A 240 -22.35 -11.09 -31.24
CA ASN A 240 -21.24 -11.40 -30.33
C ASN A 240 -20.02 -10.49 -30.59
N LEU A 241 -19.74 -10.12 -31.84
CA LEU A 241 -18.68 -9.15 -32.15
C LEU A 241 -19.00 -7.75 -31.63
N GLN A 242 -20.24 -7.29 -31.76
CA GLN A 242 -20.67 -6.02 -31.18
C GLN A 242 -20.53 -6.00 -29.64
N VAL A 243 -20.91 -7.08 -28.97
CA VAL A 243 -20.74 -7.22 -27.50
C VAL A 243 -19.26 -7.22 -27.12
N GLN A 244 -18.43 -7.91 -27.90
CA GLN A 244 -16.99 -7.91 -27.70
C GLN A 244 -16.41 -6.49 -27.75
N ASP A 245 -16.73 -5.70 -28.78
CA ASP A 245 -16.23 -4.34 -28.93
C ASP A 245 -16.62 -3.46 -27.73
N ALA A 246 -17.87 -3.57 -27.27
CA ALA A 246 -18.36 -2.85 -26.10
C ALA A 246 -17.61 -3.23 -24.82
N MET A 247 -17.46 -4.53 -24.57
CA MET A 247 -16.82 -5.07 -23.36
C MET A 247 -15.31 -4.84 -23.34
N GLU A 248 -14.64 -4.88 -24.48
CA GLU A 248 -13.21 -4.58 -24.60
C GLU A 248 -12.95 -3.09 -24.33
N ALA A 249 -13.77 -2.20 -24.89
CA ALA A 249 -13.67 -0.76 -24.62
C ALA A 249 -13.92 -0.43 -23.14
N MET A 250 -14.93 -1.03 -22.51
CA MET A 250 -15.19 -0.86 -21.08
C MET A 250 -14.04 -1.40 -20.21
N ALA A 251 -13.51 -2.59 -20.52
CA ALA A 251 -12.35 -3.17 -19.82
C ALA A 251 -11.12 -2.27 -19.94
N PHE A 252 -10.83 -1.76 -21.13
CA PHE A 252 -9.74 -0.82 -21.36
C PHE A 252 -9.93 0.47 -20.55
N ALA A 253 -11.12 1.07 -20.59
CA ALA A 253 -11.44 2.29 -19.84
C ALA A 253 -11.28 2.09 -18.31
N GLY A 254 -11.69 0.93 -17.80
CA GLY A 254 -11.53 0.56 -16.40
C GLY A 254 -10.17 -0.01 -16.02
N GLY A 255 -9.20 -0.08 -16.94
CA GLY A 255 -7.87 -0.62 -16.66
C GLY A 255 -7.86 -2.11 -16.27
N GLY A 256 -8.85 -2.88 -16.71
CA GLY A 256 -8.90 -4.33 -16.50
C GLY A 256 -8.84 -5.12 -17.81
N ALA A 257 -9.31 -6.35 -17.79
CA ALA A 257 -9.18 -7.28 -18.91
C ALA A 257 -10.53 -7.74 -19.45
N TYR A 258 -10.53 -8.07 -20.74
CA TYR A 258 -11.63 -8.69 -21.44
C TYR A 258 -11.34 -10.16 -21.70
N GLN A 259 -12.33 -11.03 -21.45
CA GLN A 259 -12.26 -12.45 -21.75
C GLN A 259 -13.55 -12.92 -22.43
N ARG A 260 -13.41 -13.66 -23.52
CA ARG A 260 -14.52 -14.24 -24.29
C ARG A 260 -14.57 -15.75 -24.11
N PHE A 261 -15.76 -16.27 -23.88
CA PHE A 261 -16.06 -17.68 -23.82
C PHE A 261 -17.06 -18.02 -24.93
N ASN A 262 -16.66 -18.90 -25.85
CA ASN A 262 -17.49 -19.34 -26.98
C ASN A 262 -18.32 -20.61 -26.66
N ASN A 263 -18.09 -21.22 -25.50
CA ASN A 263 -18.86 -22.35 -25.01
C ASN A 263 -18.81 -22.42 -23.48
N ALA A 264 -19.80 -23.10 -22.90
CA ALA A 264 -19.94 -23.21 -21.45
C ALA A 264 -18.88 -24.08 -20.77
N SER A 265 -18.31 -25.07 -21.48
CA SER A 265 -17.28 -25.97 -20.92
C SER A 265 -15.94 -25.27 -20.66
N GLY A 266 -15.66 -24.18 -21.36
CA GLY A 266 -14.47 -23.35 -21.16
C GLY A 266 -14.65 -22.21 -20.16
N PHE A 267 -15.87 -21.98 -19.63
CA PHE A 267 -16.13 -20.89 -18.71
C PHE A 267 -15.47 -21.18 -17.35
N SER A 268 -14.52 -20.33 -16.98
CA SER A 268 -13.93 -20.29 -15.65
C SER A 268 -13.76 -18.83 -15.27
N ILE A 269 -14.26 -18.48 -14.10
CA ILE A 269 -14.13 -17.12 -13.55
C ILE A 269 -12.82 -16.94 -12.76
N ASN A 270 -12.17 -18.04 -12.41
CA ASN A 270 -10.89 -18.05 -11.69
C ASN A 270 -9.71 -17.61 -12.57
N THR A 271 -9.94 -17.37 -13.86
CA THR A 271 -8.97 -16.75 -14.78
C THR A 271 -8.89 -15.23 -14.60
N ILE A 272 -9.75 -14.61 -13.78
CA ILE A 272 -9.63 -13.20 -13.42
C ILE A 272 -8.48 -13.07 -12.42
N GLU A 273 -7.39 -12.49 -12.87
CA GLU A 273 -6.39 -11.95 -11.97
C GLU A 273 -6.91 -10.62 -11.40
N LEU A 274 -7.80 -10.70 -10.40
CA LEU A 274 -8.25 -9.54 -9.58
C LEU A 274 -7.06 -8.80 -8.95
N LEU A 275 -5.90 -9.47 -8.93
CA LEU A 275 -4.64 -9.07 -8.35
C LEU A 275 -3.80 -8.19 -9.28
N ARG A 276 -3.99 -8.24 -10.62
CA ARG A 276 -3.23 -7.41 -11.57
C ARG A 276 -3.80 -6.00 -11.79
N SER A 277 -5.05 -5.73 -11.39
CA SER A 277 -5.65 -4.41 -11.57
C SER A 277 -5.21 -3.37 -10.53
N ARG A 278 -4.34 -3.75 -9.59
CA ARG A 278 -3.93 -2.88 -8.49
C ARG A 278 -3.03 -1.75 -8.99
N ALA A 279 -3.15 -0.60 -8.35
CA ALA A 279 -2.35 0.56 -8.68
C ALA A 279 -0.85 0.31 -8.41
N GLU A 280 0.00 0.73 -9.35
CA GLU A 280 1.45 0.79 -9.16
C GLU A 280 1.75 1.82 -8.07
N MET A 281 2.31 1.38 -6.95
CA MET A 281 2.80 2.27 -5.91
C MET A 281 4.15 2.84 -6.33
N ARG A 282 4.36 4.12 -6.04
CA ARG A 282 5.63 4.82 -6.26
C ARG A 282 6.10 5.45 -4.96
N PRO A 283 7.41 5.51 -4.71
CA PRO A 283 7.91 6.28 -3.59
C PRO A 283 7.59 7.75 -3.77
N LYS A 284 7.11 8.38 -2.70
CA LYS A 284 6.82 9.81 -2.63
C LYS A 284 7.90 10.52 -1.83
N LEU A 285 8.16 10.05 -0.61
CA LEU A 285 9.13 10.65 0.29
C LEU A 285 9.86 9.57 1.11
N LEU A 286 11.14 9.80 1.38
CA LEU A 286 11.89 9.14 2.44
C LEU A 286 12.50 10.22 3.33
N MET A 287 12.17 10.19 4.62
CA MET A 287 12.56 11.23 5.57
C MET A 287 13.06 10.61 6.87
N ALA A 288 14.06 11.21 7.50
CA ALA A 288 14.52 10.89 8.84
C ALA A 288 14.26 12.07 9.77
N SER A 289 13.82 11.78 10.99
CA SER A 289 13.78 12.74 12.10
C SER A 289 14.36 12.10 13.35
N ASN A 290 15.15 12.84 14.12
CA ASN A 290 15.46 12.46 15.49
C ASN A 290 14.51 13.25 16.39
N ILE A 291 13.51 12.57 16.96
CA ILE A 291 12.47 13.26 17.75
C ILE A 291 13.04 13.93 18.99
N ASN A 292 14.22 13.49 19.46
CA ASN A 292 14.87 14.06 20.64
C ASN A 292 15.78 15.25 20.36
N ALA A 293 15.79 15.73 19.12
CA ALA A 293 16.60 16.86 18.69
C ALA A 293 15.68 17.83 17.95
N LEU A 294 15.23 18.91 18.57
CA LEU A 294 14.42 19.91 17.88
C LEU A 294 15.33 20.81 17.03
N ALA A 295 14.83 21.23 15.87
CA ALA A 295 15.55 22.14 14.99
C ALA A 295 15.53 23.55 15.61
N ASP A 296 16.68 24.22 15.58
CA ASP A 296 16.82 25.59 16.05
C ASP A 296 17.91 26.29 15.21
N PRO A 297 17.78 27.61 14.94
CA PRO A 297 18.71 28.35 14.07
C PRO A 297 20.16 28.36 14.54
N ASP A 298 20.38 28.22 15.86
CA ASP A 298 21.70 28.13 16.46
C ASP A 298 22.24 26.69 16.61
N GLY A 299 21.39 25.71 16.28
CA GLY A 299 21.68 24.29 16.22
C GLY A 299 20.77 23.48 17.13
N PRO A 300 20.64 22.16 16.89
CA PRO A 300 19.57 21.39 17.51
C PRO A 300 19.55 21.45 19.03
N VAL A 301 18.36 21.65 19.61
CA VAL A 301 18.11 21.67 21.05
C VAL A 301 17.57 20.32 21.52
N VAL A 302 17.80 19.99 22.79
CA VAL A 302 17.37 18.70 23.34
C VAL A 302 15.90 18.78 23.74
N ASP A 303 15.18 17.72 23.39
CA ASP A 303 13.82 17.40 23.78
C ASP A 303 13.86 15.93 24.23
N SER A 304 13.80 15.72 25.54
CA SER A 304 14.15 14.42 26.12
C SER A 304 13.04 13.39 25.95
N ASP A 305 11.77 13.78 26.07
CA ASP A 305 10.63 12.87 25.88
C ASP A 305 10.04 12.91 24.45
N GLY A 306 10.40 13.92 23.66
CA GLY A 306 10.08 14.01 22.24
C GLY A 306 8.68 14.54 21.96
N ASP A 307 8.06 15.27 22.88
CA ASP A 307 6.71 15.82 22.70
C ASP A 307 6.69 17.06 21.77
N GLY A 308 7.87 17.65 21.52
CA GLY A 308 8.05 18.83 20.68
C GLY A 308 8.29 20.13 21.44
N LEU A 309 8.32 20.10 22.77
CA LEU A 309 8.86 21.16 23.63
C LEU A 309 10.29 20.82 24.02
N SER A 310 11.19 21.80 23.97
CA SER A 310 12.55 21.56 24.47
C SER A 310 12.57 21.46 26.01
N ASP A 311 13.52 20.70 26.58
CA ASP A 311 13.71 20.60 28.04
C ASP A 311 13.77 21.99 28.72
N ALA A 312 14.28 22.99 28.00
CA ALA A 312 14.38 24.37 28.48
C ALA A 312 13.06 25.14 28.45
N GLU A 313 12.18 24.86 27.50
CA GLU A 313 10.83 25.43 27.40
C GLU A 313 9.90 24.82 28.42
N GLU A 314 9.96 23.52 28.62
CA GLU A 314 9.17 22.81 29.63
C GLU A 314 9.47 23.32 31.04
N LEU A 315 10.76 23.51 31.37
CA LEU A 315 11.16 24.15 32.63
C LEU A 315 10.58 25.57 32.81
N ARG A 316 10.26 26.28 31.72
CA ARG A 316 9.64 27.61 31.77
C ARG A 316 8.12 27.53 31.89
N LEU A 317 7.49 26.51 31.31
CA LEU A 317 6.06 26.23 31.41
C LEU A 317 5.71 25.57 32.75
N GLY A 318 6.68 24.90 33.38
CA GLY A 318 6.50 24.15 34.63
C GLY A 318 6.14 22.68 34.42
N THR A 319 6.19 22.21 33.18
CA THR A 319 5.99 20.81 32.78
C THR A 319 7.24 19.96 33.06
N ASP A 320 7.12 18.63 32.90
CA ASP A 320 8.16 17.66 33.23
C ASP A 320 8.90 17.16 31.97
N PRO A 321 10.20 17.52 31.77
CA PRO A 321 11.03 17.11 30.61
C PRO A 321 11.28 15.61 30.41
N THR A 322 10.58 14.78 31.16
CA THR A 322 10.73 13.33 31.17
C THR A 322 9.41 12.62 30.88
N ASN A 323 8.36 13.39 30.60
CA ASN A 323 7.01 12.91 30.46
C ASN A 323 6.22 13.81 29.47
N PRO A 324 5.89 13.30 28.27
CA PRO A 324 5.32 14.11 27.19
C PRO A 324 3.89 14.63 27.47
N ASP A 325 3.25 14.15 28.53
CA ASP A 325 1.92 14.52 29.03
C ASP A 325 2.02 14.64 30.55
N THR A 326 2.32 15.86 31.04
CA THR A 326 2.72 16.08 32.44
C THR A 326 1.61 15.73 33.43
N ASP A 327 0.35 15.93 33.08
CA ASP A 327 -0.79 15.74 33.98
C ASP A 327 -1.54 14.40 33.81
N GLY A 328 -1.27 13.70 32.71
CA GLY A 328 -1.70 12.33 32.43
C GLY A 328 -3.11 12.22 31.82
N ASP A 329 -3.55 13.20 31.04
CA ASP A 329 -4.86 13.21 30.40
C ASP A 329 -4.91 12.67 28.95
N ALA A 330 -3.74 12.27 28.44
CA ALA A 330 -3.45 11.80 27.08
C ALA A 330 -3.42 12.88 25.99
N ILE A 331 -3.19 14.13 26.35
CA ILE A 331 -2.84 15.23 25.44
C ILE A 331 -1.42 15.67 25.78
N SER A 332 -0.54 15.85 24.78
CA SER A 332 0.83 16.27 25.04
C SER A 332 0.92 17.72 25.49
N ASP A 333 1.96 18.03 26.28
CA ASP A 333 2.18 19.37 26.81
C ASP A 333 2.31 20.40 25.67
N LEU A 334 2.94 20.03 24.54
CA LEU A 334 2.96 20.83 23.32
C LEU A 334 1.55 21.16 22.81
N VAL A 335 0.71 20.14 22.61
CA VAL A 335 -0.63 20.32 22.02
C VAL A 335 -1.50 21.15 22.96
N GLU A 336 -1.42 20.93 24.26
CA GLU A 336 -2.14 21.72 25.25
C GLU A 336 -1.72 23.20 25.21
N ALA A 337 -0.41 23.47 25.17
CA ALA A 337 0.12 24.82 25.06
C ALA A 337 -0.36 25.54 23.78
N LEU A 338 -0.46 24.81 22.66
CA LEU A 338 -0.95 25.34 21.38
C LEU A 338 -2.47 25.56 21.38
N MET A 339 -3.25 24.65 21.99
CA MET A 339 -4.71 24.71 22.05
C MET A 339 -5.25 25.62 23.16
N GLY A 340 -4.36 26.11 24.04
CA GLY A 340 -4.72 26.96 25.17
C GLY A 340 -5.38 26.19 26.31
N LEU A 341 -5.07 24.90 26.44
CA LEU A 341 -5.33 24.06 27.61
C LEU A 341 -4.25 24.30 28.67
N ASP A 342 -4.36 23.65 29.83
CA ASP A 342 -3.40 23.81 30.94
C ASP A 342 -2.61 22.52 31.16
N PRO A 343 -1.33 22.44 30.72
CA PRO A 343 -0.51 21.21 30.80
C PRO A 343 -0.26 20.63 32.19
N LEU A 344 -0.72 21.33 33.23
CA LEU A 344 -0.59 20.93 34.63
C LEU A 344 -1.94 20.53 35.24
N HIS A 345 -2.99 20.46 34.45
CA HIS A 345 -4.35 20.20 34.88
C HIS A 345 -5.15 19.30 33.93
N PHE A 346 -5.29 18.04 34.36
CA PHE A 346 -6.08 17.03 33.66
C PHE A 346 -7.34 17.58 33.00
N ASP A 347 -7.30 17.66 31.67
CA ASP A 347 -8.37 18.15 30.84
C ASP A 347 -9.14 16.98 30.21
N ARG A 348 -10.33 17.28 29.69
CA ARG A 348 -11.07 16.32 28.87
C ARG A 348 -11.95 17.05 27.87
N PRO A 349 -11.35 17.53 26.77
CA PRO A 349 -12.07 18.26 25.76
C PRO A 349 -13.25 17.45 25.21
N ALA A 350 -14.32 18.16 24.84
CA ALA A 350 -15.52 17.52 24.27
C ALA A 350 -15.19 16.71 23.00
N ALA A 351 -14.17 17.15 22.23
CA ALA A 351 -13.67 16.46 21.04
C ALA A 351 -13.22 15.03 21.36
N CYS A 352 -12.60 14.81 22.52
CA CYS A 352 -12.04 13.51 22.91
C CYS A 352 -13.03 12.60 23.66
N SER A 353 -14.24 13.07 23.95
CA SER A 353 -15.22 12.33 24.78
C SER A 353 -15.68 11.01 24.16
N ALA A 354 -15.60 10.85 22.84
CA ALA A 354 -15.98 9.63 22.13
C ALA A 354 -14.80 8.68 21.84
N ILE A 355 -13.57 9.10 22.15
CA ILE A 355 -12.34 8.38 21.86
C ILE A 355 -11.97 7.57 23.11
N VAL A 356 -11.94 6.25 22.96
CA VAL A 356 -11.64 5.31 24.05
C VAL A 356 -10.82 4.15 23.48
N PRO A 357 -9.63 3.86 24.06
CA PRO A 357 -8.98 4.60 25.15
C PRO A 357 -8.51 6.00 24.68
N ALA A 358 -8.16 6.89 25.62
CA ALA A 358 -7.86 8.29 25.30
C ALA A 358 -6.49 8.46 24.62
N ASP A 359 -5.54 7.59 24.97
CA ASP A 359 -4.21 7.41 24.37
C ASP A 359 -4.23 6.60 23.06
N ARG A 360 -5.41 6.48 22.42
CA ARG A 360 -5.51 5.77 21.15
C ARG A 360 -4.85 6.61 20.06
N ASP A 361 -3.91 6.01 19.36
CA ASP A 361 -3.26 6.55 18.16
C ASP A 361 -3.46 5.52 17.04
N THR A 362 -4.34 5.84 16.09
CA THR A 362 -4.82 4.89 15.09
C THR A 362 -3.82 4.70 13.93
N ASP A 363 -3.08 5.74 13.55
CA ASP A 363 -2.10 5.71 12.46
C ASP A 363 -0.63 5.81 12.90
N LEU A 364 -0.38 5.76 14.20
CA LEU A 364 0.92 5.59 14.84
C LEU A 364 1.96 6.62 14.42
N ASP A 365 1.55 7.83 14.03
CA ASP A 365 2.47 8.93 13.76
C ASP A 365 2.97 9.63 15.04
N GLY A 366 2.30 9.34 16.16
CA GLY A 366 2.58 9.85 17.50
C GLY A 366 1.78 11.08 17.91
N LEU A 367 0.75 11.45 17.14
CA LEU A 367 -0.40 12.21 17.64
C LEU A 367 -1.51 11.23 18.00
N THR A 368 -2.11 11.40 19.17
CA THR A 368 -3.28 10.60 19.55
C THR A 368 -4.50 11.05 18.75
N ASP A 369 -5.47 10.16 18.53
CA ASP A 369 -6.76 10.48 17.92
C ASP A 369 -7.45 11.67 18.61
N CYS A 370 -7.19 11.87 19.91
CA CYS A 370 -7.70 13.00 20.69
C CYS A 370 -7.04 14.31 20.28
N GLU A 371 -5.71 14.34 20.21
CA GLU A 371 -4.94 15.49 19.74
C GLU A 371 -5.31 15.83 18.29
N GLU A 372 -5.41 14.83 17.43
CA GLU A 372 -5.81 15.02 16.04
C GLU A 372 -7.22 15.60 15.91
N ALA A 373 -8.15 15.18 16.77
CA ALA A 373 -9.50 15.76 16.82
C ALA A 373 -9.49 17.23 17.29
N LEU A 374 -8.51 17.66 18.08
CA LEU A 374 -8.32 19.06 18.50
C LEU A 374 -7.65 19.89 17.39
N LEU A 375 -6.63 19.32 16.73
CA LEU A 375 -5.85 19.95 15.68
C LEU A 375 -6.61 20.03 14.35
N GLY A 376 -7.56 19.12 14.13
CA GLY A 376 -8.34 19.00 12.89
C GLY A 376 -7.73 18.09 11.84
N THR A 377 -6.68 17.33 12.20
CA THR A 377 -6.07 16.28 11.37
C THR A 377 -6.94 15.03 11.31
N ASP A 378 -6.61 14.09 10.43
CA ASP A 378 -7.37 12.87 10.20
C ASP A 378 -6.68 11.68 10.88
N PRO A 379 -7.29 11.04 11.91
CA PRO A 379 -6.69 9.97 12.71
C PRO A 379 -6.44 8.66 11.98
N THR A 380 -6.53 8.66 10.67
CA THR A 380 -6.21 7.50 9.84
C THR A 380 -5.11 7.80 8.83
N LEU A 381 -4.56 9.01 8.84
CA LEU A 381 -3.57 9.53 7.92
C LEU A 381 -2.43 10.23 8.66
N VAL A 382 -1.25 9.60 8.62
CA VAL A 382 0.04 10.19 9.03
C VAL A 382 0.33 11.56 8.40
N ASP A 383 -0.30 11.87 7.25
CA ASP A 383 -0.11 13.06 6.40
C ASP A 383 -1.51 13.44 5.89
N THR A 384 -2.19 14.31 6.64
CA THR A 384 -3.60 14.66 6.46
C THR A 384 -3.82 15.42 5.16
N ASP A 385 -2.93 16.35 4.85
CA ASP A 385 -3.05 17.26 3.71
C ASP A 385 -2.52 16.64 2.41
N GLY A 386 -1.69 15.60 2.53
CA GLY A 386 -1.19 14.79 1.45
C GLY A 386 -0.03 15.40 0.71
N ASP A 387 0.77 16.25 1.32
CA ASP A 387 1.93 16.88 0.67
C ASP A 387 3.23 16.06 0.80
N GLY A 388 3.27 15.16 1.77
CA GLY A 388 4.33 14.17 1.97
C GLY A 388 4.92 14.17 3.36
N ILE A 389 4.72 15.22 4.13
CA ILE A 389 5.29 15.41 5.46
C ILE A 389 4.30 14.88 6.52
N PRO A 390 4.77 14.26 7.61
CA PRO A 390 3.87 13.82 8.67
C PRO A 390 3.28 14.97 9.51
N ASP A 391 2.00 14.88 9.87
CA ASP A 391 1.26 15.90 10.63
C ASP A 391 2.00 16.29 11.93
N ARG A 392 2.46 15.28 12.70
CA ARG A 392 3.25 15.51 13.92
C ARG A 392 4.48 16.37 13.69
N LEU A 393 5.19 16.15 12.58
CA LEU A 393 6.44 16.84 12.34
C LEU A 393 6.21 18.29 11.92
N GLU A 394 5.18 18.51 11.11
CA GLU A 394 4.73 19.85 10.73
C GLU A 394 4.25 20.64 11.95
N LEU A 395 3.51 20.01 12.86
CA LEU A 395 3.08 20.61 14.13
C LEU A 395 4.28 21.10 14.94
N ILE A 396 5.27 20.23 15.18
CA ILE A 396 6.47 20.54 15.99
C ILE A 396 7.27 21.69 15.37
N GLN A 397 7.37 21.74 14.04
CA GLN A 397 8.17 22.73 13.33
C GLN A 397 7.39 24.00 12.97
N GLY A 398 6.06 23.96 13.14
CA GLY A 398 5.16 25.08 12.94
C GLY A 398 4.83 25.37 11.47
N THR A 399 4.76 24.35 10.61
CA THR A 399 4.22 24.43 9.24
C THR A 399 2.73 24.06 9.20
N ASP A 400 2.08 24.20 8.04
CA ASP A 400 0.64 24.00 7.90
C ASP A 400 0.25 22.54 7.63
N TYR A 401 0.06 21.75 8.69
CA TYR A 401 -0.39 20.34 8.65
C TYR A 401 -1.82 20.11 8.07
N LEU A 402 -2.53 21.16 7.64
CA LEU A 402 -3.87 21.04 7.03
C LEU A 402 -3.90 21.47 5.56
N ASN A 403 -2.86 22.12 5.05
CA ASN A 403 -2.81 22.61 3.68
C ASN A 403 -1.41 22.46 3.08
N PRO A 404 -1.29 21.85 1.88
CA PRO A 404 0.02 21.52 1.31
C PRO A 404 0.96 22.72 1.21
N ASP A 405 2.04 22.69 1.99
CA ASP A 405 3.00 23.78 2.11
C ASP A 405 4.47 23.35 1.92
N THR A 406 4.76 22.08 1.63
CA THR A 406 6.10 21.55 1.33
C THR A 406 6.91 22.43 0.36
N GLN A 407 6.25 23.08 -0.60
CA GLN A 407 6.87 23.95 -1.61
C GLN A 407 6.84 25.45 -1.27
N ALA A 408 6.19 25.83 -0.17
CA ALA A 408 6.24 27.17 0.38
C ALA A 408 7.62 27.43 1.01
N ASP A 409 7.89 28.71 1.27
CA ASP A 409 9.12 29.22 1.86
C ASP A 409 8.65 30.23 2.91
N THR A 410 8.42 29.72 4.12
CA THR A 410 7.67 30.44 5.17
C THR A 410 8.44 31.64 5.70
N ASP A 411 9.77 31.54 5.75
CA ASP A 411 10.67 32.56 6.27
C ASP A 411 11.30 33.45 5.17
N GLY A 412 11.21 33.03 3.90
CA GLY A 412 11.65 33.77 2.72
C GLY A 412 13.15 33.69 2.47
N ASP A 413 13.84 32.66 2.96
CA ASP A 413 15.30 32.50 2.84
C ASP A 413 15.74 31.83 1.53
N GLY A 414 14.78 31.25 0.79
CA GLY A 414 14.96 30.62 -0.52
C GLY A 414 15.11 29.11 -0.47
N VAL A 415 15.00 28.49 0.69
CA VAL A 415 14.77 27.04 0.86
C VAL A 415 13.27 26.82 1.11
N SER A 416 12.72 25.70 0.64
CA SER A 416 11.30 25.41 0.90
C SER A 416 11.11 24.67 2.23
N ASN A 417 9.94 24.82 2.85
CA ASN A 417 9.55 24.14 4.08
C ASN A 417 9.92 22.65 4.03
N GLY A 418 9.56 21.96 2.95
CA GLY A 418 9.87 20.54 2.80
C GLY A 418 11.35 20.20 2.68
N GLU A 419 12.16 21.08 2.08
CA GLU A 419 13.61 20.88 2.01
C GLU A 419 14.26 21.14 3.38
N GLU A 420 13.79 22.13 4.13
CA GLU A 420 14.20 22.40 5.51
C GLU A 420 13.87 21.26 6.44
N LEU A 421 12.63 20.80 6.42
CA LEU A 421 12.16 19.68 7.23
C LEU A 421 12.94 18.41 6.90
N LEU A 422 13.15 18.10 5.61
CA LEU A 422 13.97 16.96 5.20
C LEU A 422 15.41 17.08 5.72
N GLN A 423 15.97 18.29 5.73
CA GLN A 423 17.28 18.58 6.28
C GLN A 423 17.30 18.72 7.81
N HIS A 424 16.16 18.65 8.50
CA HIS A 424 16.06 18.85 9.94
C HIS A 424 16.55 20.27 10.37
N THR A 425 16.09 21.30 9.65
CA THR A 425 16.29 22.74 9.95
C THR A 425 14.93 23.42 10.20
N ASP A 426 14.95 24.66 10.71
CA ASP A 426 13.73 25.36 11.16
C ASP A 426 13.09 26.18 10.03
N PRO A 427 11.91 25.78 9.50
CA PRO A 427 11.26 26.44 8.36
C PRO A 427 10.75 27.85 8.63
N ARG A 428 10.84 28.33 9.88
CA ARG A 428 10.33 29.65 10.29
C ARG A 428 11.45 30.66 10.55
N SER A 429 12.70 30.29 10.32
CA SER A 429 13.84 31.14 10.64
C SER A 429 14.95 31.06 9.60
N THR A 430 15.38 32.23 9.14
CA THR A 430 16.45 32.37 8.15
C THR A 430 17.77 31.83 8.70
N ASP A 431 18.09 30.58 8.40
CA ASP A 431 19.13 29.81 9.11
C ASP A 431 20.18 29.19 8.18
N THR A 432 20.55 29.87 7.09
CA THR A 432 21.55 29.41 6.09
C THR A 432 22.81 28.70 6.65
N ARG A 433 23.27 29.03 7.88
CA ARG A 433 24.36 28.30 8.56
C ARG A 433 23.97 26.88 8.99
N ALA A 434 22.76 26.70 9.52
CA ALA A 434 22.21 25.43 9.94
C ALA A 434 22.10 24.46 8.76
N HIS A 435 21.60 24.93 7.61
CA HIS A 435 21.63 24.17 6.36
C HIS A 435 23.01 23.60 6.01
N LEU A 436 24.09 24.37 6.21
CA LEU A 436 25.45 23.95 5.88
C LEU A 436 26.08 23.03 6.94
N SER A 437 25.75 23.24 8.21
CA SER A 437 26.50 22.69 9.36
C SER A 437 25.76 21.57 10.09
N PHE A 438 24.45 21.70 10.22
CA PHE A 438 23.62 20.83 11.06
C PHE A 438 22.70 19.94 10.24
N GLY A 439 22.28 20.40 9.06
CA GLY A 439 21.30 19.72 8.25
C GLY A 439 21.71 18.31 7.82
N TYR A 440 20.71 17.45 7.69
CA TYR A 440 20.85 16.09 7.21
C TYR A 440 21.18 16.08 5.72
N ARG A 441 21.86 15.02 5.28
CA ARG A 441 22.28 14.87 3.88
C ARG A 441 21.80 13.55 3.33
N TYR A 442 21.03 13.62 2.24
CA TYR A 442 20.43 12.47 1.58
C TYR A 442 21.18 12.17 0.29
N GLU A 443 21.56 10.90 0.14
CA GLU A 443 22.02 10.31 -1.10
C GLU A 443 21.03 9.20 -1.45
N VAL A 444 20.13 9.47 -2.39
CA VAL A 444 19.11 8.50 -2.84
C VAL A 444 19.44 8.06 -4.26
N ASN A 445 19.54 6.74 -4.45
CA ASN A 445 19.72 6.11 -5.74
C ASN A 445 18.46 5.32 -6.08
N ASP A 446 17.65 5.88 -6.97
CA ASP A 446 16.43 5.24 -7.47
C ASP A 446 16.80 4.06 -8.39
N LEU A 447 16.46 2.84 -7.96
CA LEU A 447 16.69 1.61 -8.72
C LEU A 447 15.57 1.34 -9.72
N GLY A 448 14.48 2.12 -9.66
CA GLY A 448 13.30 1.94 -10.46
C GLY A 448 12.55 0.65 -10.10
N ARG A 449 11.91 0.07 -11.13
CA ARG A 449 11.18 -1.18 -10.99
C ARG A 449 12.13 -2.36 -10.94
N MET A 450 12.04 -3.09 -9.84
CA MET A 450 12.72 -4.37 -9.67
C MET A 450 11.69 -5.49 -9.64
N GLU A 451 11.99 -6.57 -10.36
CA GLU A 451 11.25 -7.82 -10.27
C GLU A 451 11.82 -8.60 -9.09
N SER A 452 11.04 -8.73 -8.01
CA SER A 452 11.39 -9.49 -6.82
C SER A 452 10.53 -10.74 -6.75
N LEU A 453 11.11 -11.86 -6.35
CA LEU A 453 10.38 -13.12 -6.24
C LEU A 453 9.89 -13.31 -4.81
N VAL A 454 8.64 -13.71 -4.68
CA VAL A 454 8.00 -13.94 -3.39
C VAL A 454 7.27 -15.26 -3.36
N ALA A 455 7.29 -15.91 -2.20
CA ALA A 455 6.59 -17.13 -1.91
C ALA A 455 5.42 -16.94 -0.93
N ASP A 456 4.39 -17.76 -1.11
CA ASP A 456 3.37 -18.00 -0.09
C ASP A 456 3.99 -18.54 1.21
N ARG A 457 3.39 -18.17 2.36
CA ARG A 457 3.80 -18.72 3.65
C ARG A 457 3.37 -20.20 3.76
N PRO A 458 4.28 -21.12 4.15
CA PRO A 458 3.92 -22.50 4.44
C PRO A 458 2.87 -22.59 5.56
N ARG A 459 1.83 -23.40 5.34
CA ARG A 459 0.70 -23.62 6.25
C ARG A 459 0.75 -24.97 6.95
N PHE A 460 1.32 -25.97 6.28
CA PHE A 460 1.36 -27.37 6.73
C PHE A 460 2.76 -27.79 7.20
N VAL A 461 3.80 -27.18 6.64
CA VAL A 461 5.16 -27.23 7.20
C VAL A 461 5.30 -26.07 8.19
N THR A 462 4.65 -26.20 9.34
CA THR A 462 4.63 -25.16 10.39
C THR A 462 6.03 -24.88 10.94
N GLY A 463 6.27 -23.68 11.46
CA GLY A 463 7.59 -23.29 11.99
C GLY A 463 8.62 -22.88 10.93
N VAL A 464 8.25 -22.87 9.65
CA VAL A 464 9.10 -22.40 8.54
C VAL A 464 8.60 -21.05 8.02
N HIS A 465 9.48 -20.06 7.96
CA HIS A 465 9.20 -18.76 7.36
C HIS A 465 10.17 -18.49 6.20
N ILE A 466 9.67 -18.41 4.96
CA ILE A 466 10.50 -18.04 3.81
C ILE A 466 10.82 -16.55 3.90
N THR A 467 12.09 -16.20 4.07
CA THR A 467 12.58 -14.84 4.27
C THR A 467 13.09 -14.19 2.98
N ALA A 468 13.64 -14.97 2.05
CA ALA A 468 14.13 -14.47 0.77
C ALA A 468 14.06 -15.54 -0.34
N ILE A 469 14.08 -15.09 -1.59
CA ILE A 469 14.14 -15.92 -2.80
C ILE A 469 15.15 -15.30 -3.74
N SER A 470 16.03 -16.12 -4.32
CA SER A 470 16.99 -15.61 -5.30
C SER A 470 16.32 -15.26 -6.62
N GLU A 471 16.80 -14.20 -7.29
CA GLU A 471 16.27 -13.71 -8.58
C GLU A 471 16.29 -14.76 -9.70
N ALA A 472 17.18 -15.76 -9.62
CA ALA A 472 17.27 -16.84 -10.60
C ALA A 472 16.16 -17.90 -10.46
N THR A 473 15.42 -17.92 -9.35
CA THR A 473 14.32 -18.86 -9.05
C THR A 473 13.17 -18.65 -10.04
N THR A 474 12.48 -19.72 -10.42
CA THR A 474 11.41 -19.63 -11.44
C THR A 474 10.08 -19.29 -10.78
N ALA A 475 9.42 -18.22 -11.23
CA ALA A 475 8.03 -17.95 -10.84
C ALA A 475 7.12 -19.12 -11.28
N GLY A 476 6.33 -19.66 -10.36
CA GLY A 476 5.53 -20.86 -10.58
C GLY A 476 5.20 -21.58 -9.28
N VAL A 477 4.87 -22.88 -9.35
CA VAL A 477 4.55 -23.69 -8.17
C VAL A 477 5.73 -24.59 -7.84
N GLY A 478 6.47 -24.24 -6.78
CA GLY A 478 7.50 -25.08 -6.18
C GLY A 478 6.94 -25.97 -5.07
N GLU A 479 7.79 -26.78 -4.45
CA GLU A 479 7.39 -27.67 -3.35
C GLU A 479 8.47 -27.72 -2.26
N LEU A 480 8.02 -27.59 -1.02
CA LEU A 480 8.83 -27.68 0.18
C LEU A 480 8.61 -29.06 0.82
N PHE A 481 9.69 -29.75 1.17
CA PHE A 481 9.62 -31.06 1.80
C PHE A 481 10.33 -31.02 3.15
N PHE A 482 9.67 -31.55 4.17
CA PHE A 482 10.23 -31.72 5.51
C PHE A 482 10.17 -33.18 5.93
N ASP A 483 11.30 -33.69 6.43
CA ASP A 483 11.42 -35.03 6.99
C ASP A 483 11.95 -34.97 8.44
N PRO A 484 11.13 -35.31 9.45
CA PRO A 484 11.54 -35.27 10.86
C PRO A 484 12.51 -36.39 11.27
N ALA A 485 12.66 -37.46 10.47
CA ALA A 485 13.60 -38.54 10.80
C ALA A 485 15.07 -38.12 10.59
N GLY A 486 15.29 -37.24 9.60
CA GLY A 486 16.58 -36.66 9.26
C GLY A 486 16.78 -35.21 9.73
N PRO A 487 15.88 -34.66 10.57
CA PRO A 487 15.34 -33.29 10.46
C PRO A 487 15.85 -32.49 9.24
N THR A 488 15.44 -32.89 8.04
CA THR A 488 15.90 -32.24 6.80
C THR A 488 14.80 -31.48 6.09
N LEU A 489 15.18 -30.37 5.46
CA LEU A 489 14.33 -29.59 4.57
C LEU A 489 14.87 -29.60 3.14
N GLN A 490 13.98 -29.63 2.15
CA GLN A 490 14.33 -29.58 0.74
C GLN A 490 13.40 -28.64 -0.03
N TRP A 491 13.96 -27.98 -1.04
CA TRP A 491 13.25 -27.10 -1.96
C TRP A 491 13.24 -27.67 -3.38
N ARG A 492 12.08 -27.67 -4.03
CA ARG A 492 11.94 -27.92 -5.48
C ARG A 492 11.43 -26.65 -6.15
N ASP A 493 12.24 -26.09 -7.05
CA ASP A 493 11.85 -24.98 -7.93
C ASP A 493 10.77 -25.40 -8.94
N ALA A 494 9.98 -24.45 -9.45
CA ALA A 494 8.86 -24.73 -10.34
C ALA A 494 9.25 -25.39 -11.67
N ASP A 495 10.47 -25.13 -12.16
CA ASP A 495 11.01 -25.70 -13.41
C ASP A 495 11.87 -26.96 -13.16
N ASP A 496 12.00 -27.39 -11.90
CA ASP A 496 12.76 -28.57 -11.51
C ASP A 496 11.87 -29.81 -11.36
N GLY A 497 12.32 -30.94 -11.89
CA GLY A 497 11.61 -32.22 -11.77
C GLY A 497 11.86 -32.98 -10.46
N VAL A 498 12.86 -32.58 -9.67
CA VAL A 498 13.27 -33.22 -8.42
C VAL A 498 13.68 -32.17 -7.39
N PRO A 499 13.49 -32.42 -6.07
CA PRO A 499 13.94 -31.52 -5.03
C PRO A 499 15.47 -31.41 -5.00
N GLY A 500 15.96 -30.26 -4.54
CA GLY A 500 17.37 -30.02 -4.28
C GLY A 500 17.93 -30.84 -3.11
N PRO A 501 19.21 -30.63 -2.76
CA PRO A 501 19.86 -31.39 -1.69
C PRO A 501 19.17 -31.16 -0.33
N PRO A 502 19.07 -32.19 0.53
CA PRO A 502 18.53 -32.04 1.88
C PRO A 502 19.47 -31.19 2.74
N VAL A 503 18.88 -30.21 3.42
CA VAL A 503 19.57 -29.34 4.38
C VAL A 503 19.14 -29.75 5.78
N LEU A 504 20.12 -30.01 6.64
CA LEU A 504 19.88 -30.38 8.03
C LEU A 504 19.47 -29.14 8.84
N ILE A 505 18.37 -29.26 9.59
CA ILE A 505 17.81 -28.20 10.42
C ILE A 505 17.93 -28.60 11.89
N ASP A 506 19.07 -28.30 12.51
CA ASP A 506 19.42 -28.73 13.88
C ASP A 506 19.24 -27.63 14.93
N ALA A 507 19.00 -26.39 14.52
CA ALA A 507 18.81 -25.24 15.39
C ALA A 507 17.82 -24.23 14.78
N ALA A 508 17.37 -23.29 15.61
CA ALA A 508 16.64 -22.12 15.13
C ALA A 508 17.59 -21.20 14.34
N GLY A 509 17.10 -20.61 13.25
CA GLY A 509 17.86 -19.68 12.43
C GLY A 509 17.56 -19.76 10.94
N VAL A 510 18.35 -19.03 10.16
CA VAL A 510 18.17 -18.89 8.71
C VAL A 510 19.01 -19.93 7.95
N PHE A 511 18.36 -20.69 7.08
CA PHE A 511 18.95 -21.71 6.22
C PHE A 511 18.69 -21.39 4.75
N GLU A 512 19.63 -21.73 3.87
CA GLU A 512 19.46 -21.62 2.42
C GLU A 512 19.17 -23.00 1.81
N LEU A 513 18.14 -23.07 0.97
CA LEU A 513 17.74 -24.28 0.27
C LEU A 513 17.94 -24.10 -1.23
N ASP A 514 19.00 -24.69 -1.75
CA ASP A 514 19.30 -24.71 -3.18
C ASP A 514 18.32 -25.65 -3.92
N SER A 515 17.89 -25.25 -5.11
CA SER A 515 17.17 -26.15 -6.03
C SER A 515 18.12 -27.17 -6.67
N ALA A 516 17.58 -28.22 -7.29
CA ALA A 516 18.37 -29.29 -7.89
C ALA A 516 19.28 -28.79 -9.03
N ARG A 517 18.85 -27.77 -9.78
CA ARG A 517 19.62 -27.19 -10.90
C ARG A 517 20.63 -26.12 -10.48
N SER A 518 20.72 -25.78 -9.19
CA SER A 518 21.69 -24.81 -8.65
C SER A 518 23.10 -25.37 -8.47
N ALA A 519 23.30 -26.68 -8.69
CA ALA A 519 24.58 -27.35 -8.51
C ALA A 519 25.66 -26.82 -9.49
N GLY A 520 26.73 -26.25 -8.94
CA GLY A 520 27.89 -25.77 -9.72
C GLY A 520 27.74 -24.36 -10.32
N LEU A 521 26.64 -23.65 -10.01
CA LEU A 521 26.45 -22.26 -10.43
C LEU A 521 27.07 -21.27 -9.44
N PRO A 522 27.50 -20.08 -9.91
CA PRO A 522 27.78 -18.91 -9.07
C PRO A 522 26.56 -18.55 -8.20
N ASP A 523 26.80 -18.01 -6.99
CA ASP A 523 25.74 -17.80 -5.99
C ASP A 523 24.61 -16.87 -6.47
N ASP A 524 24.94 -15.87 -7.29
CA ASP A 524 24.02 -14.94 -7.94
C ASP A 524 23.13 -15.60 -9.00
N GLN A 525 23.50 -16.79 -9.49
CA GLN A 525 22.77 -17.55 -10.50
C GLN A 525 22.05 -18.78 -9.94
N LYS A 526 22.22 -19.06 -8.65
CA LYS A 526 21.55 -20.17 -7.99
C LYS A 526 20.07 -19.87 -7.79
N ARG A 527 19.23 -20.86 -8.07
CA ARG A 527 17.82 -20.89 -7.64
C ARG A 527 17.77 -21.38 -6.20
N LYS A 528 17.41 -20.51 -5.26
CA LYS A 528 17.39 -20.83 -3.83
C LYS A 528 16.34 -20.03 -3.08
N ILE A 529 15.87 -20.59 -1.98
CA ILE A 529 15.06 -19.89 -0.99
C ILE A 529 15.80 -19.85 0.35
N SER A 530 15.68 -18.73 1.06
CA SER A 530 16.14 -18.59 2.43
C SER A 530 14.95 -18.77 3.37
N VAL A 531 15.11 -19.61 4.39
CA VAL A 531 14.06 -19.93 5.36
C VAL A 531 14.55 -19.69 6.77
N ASP A 532 13.80 -18.93 7.56
CA ASP A 532 13.96 -18.85 9.00
C ASP A 532 13.12 -19.95 9.68
N ILE A 533 13.74 -20.67 10.60
CA ILE A 533 13.15 -21.84 11.24
C ILE A 533 12.97 -21.60 12.73
N ASN A 534 11.74 -21.89 13.20
CA ASN A 534 11.45 -22.13 14.60
C ASN A 534 11.23 -23.63 14.86
N PRO A 535 12.21 -24.35 15.43
CA PRO A 535 12.15 -25.80 15.62
C PRO A 535 10.99 -26.26 16.51
N THR A 536 10.50 -25.40 17.42
CA THR A 536 9.41 -25.76 18.34
C THR A 536 8.05 -25.89 17.67
N LEU A 537 7.93 -25.35 16.45
CA LEU A 537 6.70 -25.32 15.68
C LEU A 537 6.74 -26.28 14.46
N LEU A 538 7.84 -27.03 14.28
CA LEU A 538 7.96 -28.00 13.18
C LEU A 538 6.99 -29.18 13.40
N PRO A 539 6.44 -29.76 12.32
CA PRO A 539 5.53 -30.88 12.42
C PRO A 539 6.24 -32.18 12.87
N ASP A 540 5.56 -33.04 13.62
CA ASP A 540 6.11 -34.32 14.09
C ASP A 540 6.17 -35.42 13.00
N GLU A 541 5.54 -35.17 11.85
CA GLU A 541 5.46 -36.10 10.72
C GLU A 541 6.06 -35.49 9.45
N ALA A 542 6.50 -36.35 8.52
CA ALA A 542 6.91 -35.90 7.20
C ALA A 542 5.77 -35.18 6.50
N ARG A 543 6.08 -34.02 5.92
CA ARG A 543 5.11 -33.17 5.22
C ARG A 543 5.75 -32.64 3.93
N SER A 544 4.94 -32.55 2.89
CA SER A 544 5.26 -31.74 1.72
C SER A 544 4.17 -30.71 1.49
N GLU A 545 4.57 -29.54 1.02
CA GLU A 545 3.66 -28.43 0.77
C GLU A 545 4.04 -27.70 -0.51
N THR A 546 3.04 -27.43 -1.36
CA THR A 546 3.23 -26.62 -2.56
C THR A 546 3.35 -25.15 -2.19
N ILE A 547 4.41 -24.52 -2.66
CA ILE A 547 4.67 -23.10 -2.45
C ILE A 547 4.56 -22.40 -3.79
N ARG A 548 3.65 -21.43 -3.89
CA ARG A 548 3.55 -20.57 -5.05
C ARG A 548 4.61 -19.48 -4.95
N VAL A 549 5.45 -19.38 -5.97
CA VAL A 549 6.41 -18.29 -6.18
C VAL A 549 5.84 -17.37 -7.26
N VAL A 550 5.69 -16.09 -6.94
CA VAL A 550 5.22 -15.05 -7.87
C VAL A 550 6.31 -14.01 -8.07
N ALA A 551 6.39 -13.48 -9.29
CA ALA A 551 7.18 -12.30 -9.57
C ALA A 551 6.38 -11.05 -9.20
N GLU A 552 6.97 -10.22 -8.36
CA GLU A 552 6.46 -8.94 -7.89
C GLU A 552 7.23 -7.81 -8.55
N GLN A 553 6.54 -6.78 -9.03
CA GLN A 553 7.21 -5.54 -9.41
C GLN A 553 7.06 -4.53 -8.29
N ARG A 554 8.19 -4.23 -7.62
CA ARG A 554 8.27 -3.19 -6.59
C ARG A 554 9.20 -2.09 -7.07
N HIS A 555 8.91 -0.85 -6.71
CA HIS A 555 9.83 0.27 -6.96
C HIS A 555 10.73 0.40 -5.75
N CYS A 556 12.04 0.23 -5.95
CA CYS A 556 13.04 0.23 -4.88
C CYS A 556 13.99 1.41 -5.01
N MET A 557 14.52 1.86 -3.87
CA MET A 557 15.60 2.84 -3.82
C MET A 557 16.64 2.41 -2.79
N ASP A 558 17.91 2.69 -3.09
CA ASP A 558 18.98 2.68 -2.09
C ASP A 558 19.11 4.09 -1.52
N TYR A 559 19.31 4.21 -0.21
CA TYR A 559 19.46 5.50 0.44
C TYR A 559 20.62 5.52 1.43
N THR A 560 21.16 6.73 1.64
CA THR A 560 22.09 7.04 2.70
C THR A 560 21.73 8.41 3.27
N ILE A 561 21.50 8.47 4.58
CA ILE A 561 21.18 9.68 5.32
C ILE A 561 22.35 9.93 6.28
N ARG A 562 22.99 11.09 6.18
CA ARG A 562 24.17 11.45 6.99
C ARG A 562 23.87 12.65 7.87
N ASN A 563 24.76 12.86 8.85
CA ASN A 563 24.79 14.02 9.76
C ASN A 563 23.67 14.05 10.81
N ILE A 564 23.01 12.93 11.06
CA ILE A 564 21.97 12.84 12.10
C ILE A 564 22.59 13.14 13.46
N LYS A 565 22.07 14.16 14.15
CA LYS A 565 22.59 14.65 15.43
C LYS A 565 22.04 13.79 16.57
N LEU A 566 22.92 13.35 17.47
CA LEU A 566 22.55 12.69 18.72
C LEU A 566 22.64 13.68 19.88
N MET A 567 21.63 13.66 20.75
CA MET A 567 21.47 14.54 21.89
C MET A 567 21.68 13.78 23.21
N SER A 568 22.07 14.52 24.24
CA SER A 568 22.27 13.96 25.58
C SER A 568 20.98 14.11 26.39
N THR A 569 20.01 13.24 26.13
CA THR A 569 18.71 13.20 26.80
C THR A 569 18.80 12.75 28.26
N VAL A 570 17.80 13.11 29.06
CA VAL A 570 17.66 12.67 30.45
C VAL A 570 16.97 11.29 30.55
N GLU A 571 16.90 10.74 31.76
CA GLU A 571 16.17 9.48 32.03
C GLU A 571 14.68 9.79 32.11
N LEU A 572 13.86 9.05 31.36
CA LEU A 572 12.42 9.29 31.29
C LEU A 572 11.68 8.69 32.48
N ALA A 573 10.48 9.22 32.76
CA ALA A 573 9.61 8.76 33.84
C ALA A 573 9.19 7.29 33.69
N ASP A 574 9.14 6.78 32.46
CA ASP A 574 8.82 5.38 32.12
C ASP A 574 9.97 4.38 32.38
N GLY A 575 11.14 4.89 32.79
CA GLY A 575 12.35 4.10 33.05
C GLY A 575 13.27 3.95 31.83
N THR A 576 13.01 4.67 30.73
CA THR A 576 13.92 4.74 29.58
C THR A 576 15.24 5.38 30.00
N PRO A 577 16.39 4.71 29.81
CA PRO A 577 17.67 5.22 30.29
C PRO A 577 18.10 6.53 29.62
N ALA A 578 18.78 7.39 30.38
CA ALA A 578 19.38 8.61 29.85
C ALA A 578 20.30 8.35 28.63
N GLY A 579 20.16 9.21 27.62
CA GLY A 579 20.91 9.22 26.37
C GLY A 579 20.22 8.53 25.19
N ILE A 580 19.02 7.98 25.35
CA ILE A 580 18.30 7.38 24.23
C ILE A 580 17.85 8.48 23.25
N ASN A 581 18.13 8.26 21.97
CA ASN A 581 17.66 9.06 20.85
C ASN A 581 16.82 8.15 19.94
N ASN A 582 15.59 8.55 19.65
CA ASN A 582 14.67 7.82 18.80
C ASN A 582 14.66 8.42 17.40
N ILE A 583 15.29 7.73 16.46
CA ILE A 583 15.34 8.18 15.06
C ILE A 583 14.23 7.49 14.29
N LEU A 584 13.28 8.27 13.79
CA LEU A 584 12.18 7.79 12.95
C LEU A 584 12.53 7.97 11.48
N LEU A 585 12.32 6.91 10.71
CA LEU A 585 12.38 6.92 9.25
C LEU A 585 10.97 6.77 8.69
N TYR A 586 10.53 7.76 7.93
CA TYR A 586 9.24 7.78 7.25
C TYR A 586 9.42 7.44 5.78
N PHE A 587 8.69 6.44 5.30
CA PHE A 587 8.66 6.07 3.90
C PHE A 587 7.23 6.18 3.37
N ASN A 588 6.95 7.27 2.66
CA ASN A 588 5.66 7.55 2.04
C ASN A 588 5.63 6.99 0.62
N THR A 589 4.53 6.36 0.25
CA THR A 589 4.29 5.88 -1.11
C THR A 589 2.93 6.33 -1.59
N ALA A 590 2.78 6.59 -2.88
CA ALA A 590 1.51 6.97 -3.48
C ALA A 590 1.25 6.21 -4.77
N VAL A 591 -0.01 6.19 -5.20
CA VAL A 591 -0.38 5.62 -6.50
C VAL A 591 0.26 6.43 -7.62
N GLY A 592 0.86 5.74 -8.60
CA GLY A 592 1.51 6.38 -9.75
C GLY A 592 0.61 7.41 -10.43
N GLY A 593 1.11 8.64 -10.56
CA GLY A 593 0.39 9.79 -11.14
C GLY A 593 -0.38 10.66 -10.15
N ARG A 594 -0.31 10.37 -8.84
CA ARG A 594 -0.90 11.18 -7.76
C ARG A 594 0.06 11.33 -6.58
N LEU A 595 1.16 12.04 -6.81
CA LEU A 595 2.13 12.34 -5.76
C LEU A 595 1.66 13.49 -4.85
N ASP A 596 0.58 14.17 -5.23
CA ASP A 596 -0.06 15.32 -4.56
C ASP A 596 -1.21 14.92 -3.63
N ALA A 597 -1.33 13.64 -3.30
CA ALA A 597 -2.39 13.13 -2.44
C ALA A 597 -1.77 12.38 -1.25
N PRO A 598 -2.55 12.18 -0.16
CA PRO A 598 -2.15 11.32 0.94
C PRO A 598 -1.80 9.93 0.44
N GLY A 599 -0.76 9.34 1.02
CA GLY A 599 -0.21 8.05 0.62
C GLY A 599 0.04 7.16 1.85
N PRO A 600 0.02 5.83 1.72
CA PRO A 600 0.38 4.95 2.82
C PRO A 600 1.85 5.13 3.24
N PHE A 601 2.05 5.29 4.55
CA PHE A 601 3.35 5.32 5.20
C PHE A 601 3.79 3.95 5.70
N ARG A 602 5.10 3.75 5.71
CA ARG A 602 5.79 2.78 6.56
C ARG A 602 6.85 3.51 7.37
N MET A 603 6.98 3.13 8.63
CA MET A 603 7.91 3.78 9.55
C MET A 603 8.88 2.76 10.14
N ALA A 604 10.12 3.18 10.36
CA ALA A 604 11.11 2.41 11.12
C ALA A 604 11.65 3.28 12.25
N GLN A 605 11.68 2.74 13.47
CA GLN A 605 12.23 3.40 14.64
C GLN A 605 13.58 2.80 14.99
N ILE A 606 14.62 3.64 15.02
CA ILE A 606 16.00 3.25 15.27
C ILE A 606 16.46 3.90 16.59
N PRO A 607 16.31 3.19 17.74
CA PRO A 607 16.78 3.71 19.01
C PRO A 607 18.31 3.67 19.08
N VAL A 608 18.92 4.78 19.46
CA VAL A 608 20.37 4.92 19.61
C VAL A 608 20.68 5.53 20.97
N LEU A 609 21.39 4.78 21.81
CA LEU A 609 21.91 5.30 23.07
C LEU A 609 23.16 6.14 22.78
N TYR A 610 23.17 7.40 23.19
CA TYR A 610 24.31 8.29 23.16
C TYR A 610 24.61 8.85 24.55
N ARG A 611 25.80 8.57 25.08
CA ARG A 611 26.32 9.20 26.30
C ARG A 611 27.62 9.91 26.00
N PRO A 612 27.63 11.26 26.05
CA PRO A 612 28.83 12.02 25.75
C PRO A 612 29.98 11.67 26.71
N PRO A 613 31.24 11.82 26.27
CA PRO A 613 31.63 12.35 24.96
C PRO A 613 31.63 11.32 23.83
N ASN A 614 31.79 10.02 24.12
CA ASN A 614 32.16 9.01 23.12
C ASN A 614 31.39 7.67 23.18
N THR A 615 30.36 7.56 24.02
CA THR A 615 29.62 6.30 24.15
C THR A 615 28.43 6.35 23.21
N ARG A 616 28.36 5.41 22.27
CA ARG A 616 27.19 5.19 21.43
C ARG A 616 26.86 3.71 21.36
N VAL A 617 25.58 3.34 21.42
CA VAL A 617 25.09 1.98 21.21
C VAL A 617 23.90 2.02 20.24
N PRO A 618 23.99 1.39 19.05
CA PRO A 618 25.14 0.65 18.52
C PRO A 618 26.39 1.53 18.33
N SER A 619 27.59 0.95 18.48
CA SER A 619 28.85 1.72 18.39
C SER A 619 29.16 2.20 16.97
N ASP A 620 28.60 1.52 15.97
CA ASP A 620 28.82 1.83 14.56
C ASP A 620 28.30 3.22 14.21
N ALA A 621 29.07 3.94 13.39
CA ALA A 621 28.71 5.27 12.92
C ALA A 621 27.74 5.26 11.74
N VAL A 622 27.61 4.10 11.11
CA VAL A 622 26.74 3.84 9.98
C VAL A 622 25.90 2.64 10.34
N LEU A 623 24.58 2.80 10.42
CA LEU A 623 23.66 1.70 10.67
C LEU A 623 22.94 1.32 9.38
N GLY A 624 22.82 0.01 9.15
CA GLY A 624 22.00 -0.55 8.09
C GLY A 624 20.57 -0.72 8.58
N VAL A 625 19.60 -0.19 7.84
CA VAL A 625 18.17 -0.39 8.09
C VAL A 625 17.59 -1.18 6.92
N LYS A 626 16.94 -2.30 7.22
CA LYS A 626 16.39 -3.22 6.23
C LYS A 626 14.96 -2.83 5.85
N ASP A 627 14.51 -3.25 4.65
CA ASP A 627 13.14 -3.00 4.18
C ASP A 627 12.08 -3.57 5.15
N ASP A 628 12.34 -4.68 5.83
CA ASP A 628 11.38 -5.31 6.77
C ASP A 628 11.26 -4.58 8.12
N GLU A 629 12.19 -3.69 8.46
CA GLU A 629 12.11 -2.82 9.64
C GLU A 629 11.12 -1.67 9.44
N PHE A 630 10.75 -1.35 8.19
CA PHE A 630 9.70 -0.40 7.87
C PHE A 630 8.33 -1.07 8.07
N VAL A 631 7.67 -0.78 9.19
CA VAL A 631 6.38 -1.37 9.55
C VAL A 631 5.26 -0.38 9.28
N ARG A 632 4.07 -0.90 8.95
CA ARG A 632 2.88 -0.08 8.81
C ARG A 632 2.26 0.23 10.16
N PRO A 633 1.68 1.43 10.31
CA PRO A 633 0.67 1.67 11.32
C PRO A 633 -0.47 0.67 11.24
N ASN A 634 -0.82 0.08 12.38
CA ASN A 634 -1.88 -0.89 12.44
C ASN A 634 -3.23 -0.22 12.74
N LEU A 635 -3.91 0.27 11.70
CA LEU A 635 -5.24 0.92 11.79
C LEU A 635 -6.39 0.03 12.34
N THR A 636 -6.10 -1.19 12.82
CA THR A 636 -7.11 -2.19 13.20
C THR A 636 -6.91 -2.81 14.59
N ARG A 637 -6.24 -2.11 15.51
CA ARG A 637 -6.20 -2.56 16.92
C ARG A 637 -6.82 -1.58 17.88
#